data_AF-A0A816HNE8-F1
#
_entry.id   AF-A0A816HNE8-F1
#
_cell.length_a   1.000
_cell.length_b   1.000
_cell.length_c   1.000
_cell.angle_alpha   90.00
_cell.angle_beta   90.00
_cell.angle_gamma   90.00
#
_symmetry.space_group_name_H-M   'P 1'
#
loop_
_entity.id
_entity.type
_entity.pdbx_description
1 polymer ?
#
loop_
_entity_poly.entity_id
_entity_poly.type
_entity_poly.pdbx_seq_one_letter_code
_entity_poly.pdbx_strand_id
1 'polypeptide(L)'
;ITVDGSIRHSALSDVKSSPLSKSETRFVIPISIPLKDIFGVHETSEIIVCDAPGFSDTQSAEIDIANCLGTIKVLKRCKSVKIFALSSYRNLGDRGQGIQQLIDILSNMIQGIDHRLNSILFGFTKYPLDVDIHAMLTEMMKNSNQRFVSVLNYMIQNDPIRIDPLNGNLKDIIGNLQKLRGISYPDEVLQFSLAQQTRMVITNQISRYKSHIGYALRTENFSLLTFYFNRFQSIAKLIGGMFIEEELLKLIKENHQDNSKKSIENLKQVVKMDHK
;
A
#
# COMPACT_ATOMS: atom_id res chain seq x y z
N ILE A 1 -7.72 -23.16 -7.96
CA ILE A 1 -6.87 -24.36 -7.85
C ILE A 1 -7.62 -25.31 -6.94
N THR A 2 -8.00 -26.48 -7.42
CA THR A 2 -8.63 -27.53 -6.60
C THR A 2 -7.55 -28.40 -5.95
N VAL A 3 -7.97 -29.26 -5.02
CA VAL A 3 -7.10 -30.21 -4.29
C VAL A 3 -6.33 -31.16 -5.24
N ASP A 4 -6.81 -31.35 -6.46
CA ASP A 4 -6.17 -32.13 -7.54
C ASP A 4 -5.20 -31.32 -8.43
N GLY A 5 -4.96 -30.03 -8.11
CA GLY A 5 -4.09 -29.15 -8.89
C GLY A 5 -4.73 -28.56 -10.17
N SER A 6 -5.99 -28.87 -10.49
CA SER A 6 -6.63 -28.32 -11.68
C SER A 6 -7.04 -26.84 -11.51
N ILE A 7 -6.72 -26.01 -12.51
CA ILE A 7 -7.08 -24.59 -12.56
C ILE A 7 -8.46 -24.48 -13.20
N ARG A 8 -9.50 -24.32 -12.38
CA ARG A 8 -10.89 -24.18 -12.86
C ARG A 8 -11.33 -22.75 -13.15
N HIS A 9 -10.59 -21.76 -12.65
CA HIS A 9 -10.97 -20.36 -12.77
C HIS A 9 -10.25 -19.72 -13.98
N SER A 10 -11.00 -19.21 -14.95
CA SER A 10 -10.44 -18.60 -16.17
C SER A 10 -9.46 -17.47 -15.87
N ALA A 11 -9.70 -16.67 -14.82
CA ALA A 11 -8.78 -15.60 -14.39
C ALA A 11 -7.39 -16.10 -13.93
N LEU A 12 -7.22 -17.41 -13.70
CA LEU A 12 -5.95 -18.02 -13.30
C LEU A 12 -5.20 -18.69 -14.47
N SER A 13 -5.73 -18.64 -15.70
CA SER A 13 -5.08 -19.25 -16.88
C SER A 13 -3.74 -18.59 -17.22
N ASP A 14 -3.57 -17.33 -16.84
CA ASP A 14 -2.43 -16.49 -17.24
C ASP A 14 -1.42 -16.27 -16.10
N VAL A 15 -1.57 -16.99 -14.97
CA VAL A 15 -0.70 -16.84 -13.81
C VAL A 15 0.66 -17.49 -14.08
N LYS A 16 1.71 -16.66 -14.15
CA LYS A 16 3.10 -17.11 -14.31
C LYS A 16 3.82 -17.13 -12.97
N SER A 17 4.06 -18.32 -12.43
CA SER A 17 4.92 -18.50 -11.25
C SER A 17 6.33 -18.93 -11.69
N SER A 18 7.33 -18.10 -11.41
CA SER A 18 8.73 -18.52 -11.53
C SER A 18 9.61 -17.83 -10.50
N PRO A 19 10.79 -18.42 -10.18
CA PRO A 19 11.84 -17.78 -9.39
C PRO A 19 12.22 -16.36 -9.84
N LEU A 20 12.09 -16.05 -11.14
CA LEU A 20 12.49 -14.78 -11.77
C LEU A 20 11.29 -13.89 -12.15
N SER A 21 10.07 -14.38 -11.94
CA SER A 21 8.86 -13.63 -12.27
C SER A 21 8.72 -12.44 -11.33
N LYS A 22 8.52 -11.25 -11.89
CA LYS A 22 8.10 -10.06 -11.15
C LYS A 22 6.57 -10.02 -11.12
N SER A 23 6.00 -9.42 -10.08
CA SER A 23 4.55 -9.22 -10.03
C SER A 23 4.10 -8.28 -11.17
N GLU A 24 3.23 -8.78 -12.04
CA GLU A 24 2.63 -8.00 -13.14
C GLU A 24 1.19 -7.55 -12.83
N THR A 25 0.67 -7.88 -11.64
CA THR A 25 -0.71 -7.58 -11.25
C THR A 25 -0.90 -6.06 -11.18
N ARG A 26 -1.71 -5.50 -12.09
CA ARG A 26 -2.01 -4.05 -12.18
C ARG A 26 -3.31 -3.65 -11.47
N PHE A 27 -4.17 -4.63 -11.18
CA PHE A 27 -5.49 -4.39 -10.59
C PHE A 27 -5.78 -5.43 -9.52
N VAL A 28 -6.66 -5.08 -8.58
CA VAL A 28 -7.16 -6.06 -7.61
C VAL A 28 -8.09 -7.03 -8.33
N ILE A 29 -7.76 -8.32 -8.29
CA ILE A 29 -8.56 -9.38 -8.92
C ILE A 29 -9.22 -10.21 -7.81
N PRO A 30 -10.55 -10.11 -7.63
CA PRO A 30 -11.26 -10.97 -6.68
C PRO A 30 -11.47 -12.36 -7.28
N ILE A 31 -11.22 -13.37 -6.46
CA ILE A 31 -11.43 -14.78 -6.77
C ILE A 31 -12.31 -15.37 -5.68
N SER A 32 -13.48 -15.88 -6.07
CA SER A 32 -14.38 -16.57 -5.15
C SER A 32 -13.99 -18.04 -5.04
N ILE A 33 -13.78 -18.51 -3.81
CA ILE A 33 -13.42 -19.89 -3.52
C ILE A 33 -14.51 -20.49 -2.63
N PRO A 34 -15.31 -21.45 -3.14
CA PRO A 34 -16.27 -22.18 -2.34
C PRO A 34 -15.55 -22.99 -1.25
N LEU A 35 -15.96 -22.85 0.01
CA LEU A 35 -15.29 -23.56 1.11
C LEU A 35 -15.52 -25.07 1.09
N LYS A 36 -16.61 -25.53 0.46
CA LYS A 36 -16.81 -26.96 0.19
C LYS A 36 -15.65 -27.62 -0.57
N ASP A 37 -14.95 -26.86 -1.41
CA ASP A 37 -13.84 -27.38 -2.21
C ASP A 37 -12.57 -27.58 -1.36
N ILE A 38 -12.51 -27.00 -0.16
CA ILE A 38 -11.36 -27.06 0.77
C ILE A 38 -11.67 -27.92 1.99
N PHE A 39 -12.85 -27.75 2.59
CA PHE A 39 -13.23 -28.36 3.87
C PHE A 39 -14.26 -29.49 3.72
N GLY A 40 -14.83 -29.68 2.53
CA GLY A 40 -15.81 -30.74 2.23
C GLY A 40 -17.25 -30.24 2.13
N VAL A 41 -18.14 -31.11 1.66
CA VAL A 41 -19.52 -30.81 1.21
C VAL A 41 -20.43 -30.10 2.22
N HIS A 42 -20.10 -30.14 3.51
CA HIS A 42 -20.89 -29.50 4.57
C HIS A 42 -20.68 -27.99 4.67
N GLU A 43 -19.60 -27.45 4.08
CA GLU A 43 -19.31 -26.01 4.08
C GLU A 43 -20.00 -25.30 2.90
N THR A 44 -21.08 -24.57 3.18
CA THR A 44 -21.85 -23.86 2.14
C THR A 44 -21.38 -22.44 1.87
N SER A 45 -20.43 -21.94 2.66
CA SER A 45 -19.93 -20.58 2.54
C SER A 45 -18.82 -20.46 1.49
N GLU A 46 -18.51 -19.23 1.10
CA GLU A 46 -17.41 -18.91 0.20
C GLU A 46 -16.50 -17.86 0.82
N ILE A 47 -15.25 -17.83 0.35
CA ILE A 47 -14.30 -16.75 0.64
C ILE A 47 -13.96 -16.03 -0.65
N ILE A 48 -13.83 -14.71 -0.58
CA ILE A 48 -13.32 -13.90 -1.68
C ILE A 48 -11.87 -13.58 -1.36
N VAL A 49 -10.95 -14.15 -2.13
CA VAL A 49 -9.52 -13.83 -2.06
C VAL A 49 -9.23 -12.81 -3.14
N CYS A 50 -8.65 -11.68 -2.73
CA CYS A 50 -8.25 -10.63 -3.66
C CYS A 50 -6.76 -10.74 -3.91
N ASP A 51 -6.36 -11.06 -5.15
CA ASP A 51 -4.99 -10.82 -5.57
C ASP A 51 -4.80 -9.31 -5.77
N ALA A 52 -3.77 -8.74 -5.17
CA ALA A 52 -3.51 -7.31 -5.20
C ALA A 52 -2.13 -7.04 -5.81
N PRO A 53 -1.94 -5.90 -6.50
CA PRO A 53 -0.62 -5.48 -6.95
C PRO A 53 0.42 -5.52 -5.83
N GLY A 54 1.63 -5.99 -6.14
CA GLY A 54 2.75 -5.93 -5.21
C GLY A 54 3.09 -4.49 -4.87
N PHE A 55 3.22 -4.19 -3.58
CA PHE A 55 3.69 -2.88 -3.13
C PHE A 55 5.20 -2.75 -3.38
N SER A 56 5.63 -1.61 -3.94
CA SER A 56 7.03 -1.33 -4.27
C SER A 56 7.66 -2.24 -5.35
N ASP A 57 6.87 -3.07 -6.03
CA ASP A 57 7.34 -4.03 -7.05
C ASP A 57 7.36 -3.44 -8.48
N THR A 58 7.11 -2.13 -8.62
CA THR A 58 6.76 -1.51 -9.90
C THR A 58 7.91 -0.72 -10.54
N GLN A 59 7.91 -0.68 -11.88
CA GLN A 59 8.99 -0.09 -12.69
C GLN A 59 8.97 1.45 -12.75
N SER A 60 7.94 2.12 -12.19
CA SER A 60 7.83 3.60 -12.20
C SER A 60 6.85 4.13 -11.14
N ALA A 61 7.01 5.41 -10.79
CA ALA A 61 6.19 6.11 -9.78
C ALA A 61 4.70 6.18 -10.17
N GLU A 62 4.40 6.29 -11.46
CA GLU A 62 3.04 6.36 -11.99
C GLU A 62 2.28 5.06 -11.77
N ILE A 63 2.95 3.91 -11.99
CA ILE A 63 2.36 2.59 -11.78
C ILE A 63 2.13 2.36 -10.29
N ASP A 64 3.08 2.74 -9.43
CA ASP A 64 2.92 2.67 -7.98
C ASP A 64 1.70 3.47 -7.50
N ILE A 65 1.55 4.72 -7.95
CA ILE A 65 0.39 5.57 -7.61
C ILE A 65 -0.92 4.89 -8.05
N ALA A 66 -0.98 4.41 -9.28
CA ALA A 66 -2.18 3.77 -9.83
C ALA A 66 -2.57 2.51 -9.04
N ASN A 67 -1.59 1.65 -8.74
CA ASN A 67 -1.77 0.43 -7.98
C ASN A 67 -2.22 0.73 -6.54
N CYS A 68 -1.55 1.66 -5.86
CA CYS A 68 -1.93 2.06 -4.50
C CYS A 68 -3.34 2.66 -4.45
N LEU A 69 -3.70 3.54 -5.39
CA LEU A 69 -5.05 4.13 -5.45
C LEU A 69 -6.11 3.06 -5.72
N GLY A 70 -5.86 2.17 -6.68
CA GLY A 70 -6.75 1.07 -7.03
C GLY A 70 -7.00 0.15 -5.84
N THR A 71 -5.92 -0.32 -5.21
CA THR A 71 -5.98 -1.22 -4.06
C THR A 71 -6.73 -0.58 -2.90
N ILE A 72 -6.37 0.63 -2.47
CA ILE A 72 -7.03 1.29 -1.34
C ILE A 72 -8.50 1.54 -1.64
N LYS A 73 -8.85 2.00 -2.85
CA LYS A 73 -10.25 2.25 -3.23
C LYS A 73 -11.11 0.99 -3.16
N VAL A 74 -10.56 -0.16 -3.58
CA VAL A 74 -11.25 -1.45 -3.47
C VAL A 74 -11.41 -1.85 -2.01
N LEU A 75 -10.32 -1.83 -1.24
CA LEU A 75 -10.34 -2.24 0.17
C LEU A 75 -11.30 -1.38 1.01
N LYS A 76 -11.34 -0.06 0.78
CA LYS A 76 -12.28 0.86 1.46
C LYS A 76 -13.75 0.58 1.16
N ARG A 77 -14.08 -0.09 0.05
CA ARG A 77 -15.46 -0.46 -0.29
C ARG A 77 -15.89 -1.80 0.30
N CYS A 78 -14.96 -2.57 0.85
CA CYS A 78 -15.27 -3.82 1.52
C CYS A 78 -15.94 -3.55 2.87
N LYS A 79 -16.92 -4.38 3.24
CA LYS A 79 -17.53 -4.34 4.59
C LYS A 79 -16.49 -4.62 5.69
N SER A 80 -15.57 -5.53 5.40
CA SER A 80 -14.46 -5.88 6.28
C SER A 80 -13.31 -6.46 5.45
N VAL A 81 -12.08 -6.27 5.91
CA VAL A 81 -10.86 -6.76 5.24
C VAL A 81 -10.00 -7.55 6.20
N LYS A 82 -9.51 -8.71 5.76
CA LYS A 82 -8.42 -9.45 6.39
C LYS A 82 -7.20 -9.37 5.48
N ILE A 83 -6.02 -9.18 6.04
CA ILE A 83 -4.81 -8.96 5.26
C ILE A 83 -3.93 -10.20 5.36
N PHE A 84 -3.52 -10.73 4.22
CA PHE A 84 -2.49 -11.76 4.16
C PHE A 84 -1.18 -11.13 3.70
N ALA A 85 -0.29 -10.87 4.65
CA ALA A 85 0.98 -10.19 4.41
C ALA A 85 2.07 -11.24 4.17
N LEU A 86 2.52 -11.34 2.92
CA LEU A 86 3.54 -12.30 2.50
C LEU A 86 4.91 -11.65 2.42
N SER A 87 5.91 -12.30 3.03
CA SER A 87 7.33 -11.99 2.83
C SER A 87 8.03 -13.17 2.17
N SER A 88 8.91 -12.90 1.22
CA SER A 88 9.71 -13.94 0.56
C SER A 88 11.15 -13.89 1.02
N TYR A 89 11.75 -15.07 1.27
CA TYR A 89 13.16 -15.16 1.65
C TYR A 89 14.10 -14.45 0.67
N ARG A 90 13.77 -14.45 -0.62
CA ARG A 90 14.56 -13.77 -1.66
C ARG A 90 14.60 -12.25 -1.51
N ASN A 91 13.54 -11.68 -0.94
CA ASN A 91 13.41 -10.24 -0.77
C ASN A 91 13.86 -9.79 0.63
N LEU A 92 14.39 -10.71 1.44
CA LEU A 92 14.77 -10.44 2.82
C LEU A 92 15.94 -9.46 2.92
N GLY A 93 16.89 -9.50 1.98
CA GLY A 93 18.14 -8.73 2.02
C GLY A 93 19.04 -9.16 3.20
N ASP A 94 20.16 -8.45 3.38
CA ASP A 94 21.20 -8.85 4.35
C ASP A 94 20.77 -8.72 5.83
N ARG A 95 19.70 -7.97 6.11
CA ARG A 95 19.26 -7.61 7.48
C ARG A 95 17.74 -7.59 7.67
N GLY A 96 17.01 -8.40 6.91
CA GLY A 96 15.55 -8.42 7.02
C GLY A 96 14.84 -7.19 6.47
N GLN A 97 15.50 -6.47 5.54
CA GLN A 97 14.95 -5.29 4.87
C GLN A 97 13.58 -5.55 4.26
N GLY A 98 13.36 -6.74 3.66
CA GLY A 98 12.05 -7.08 3.10
C GLY A 98 10.92 -7.11 4.14
N ILE A 99 11.21 -7.56 5.37
CA ILE A 99 10.23 -7.55 6.46
C ILE A 99 10.03 -6.12 6.97
N GLN A 100 11.10 -5.32 7.11
CA GLN A 100 10.98 -3.92 7.51
C GLN A 100 10.12 -3.12 6.51
N GLN A 101 10.37 -3.31 5.21
CA GLN A 101 9.57 -2.71 4.14
C GLN A 101 8.11 -3.14 4.21
N LEU A 102 7.83 -4.42 4.43
CA LEU A 102 6.47 -4.92 4.63
C LEU A 102 5.78 -4.23 5.82
N ILE A 103 6.48 -4.11 6.96
CA ILE A 103 5.93 -3.43 8.13
C ILE A 103 5.69 -1.94 7.85
N ASP A 104 6.60 -1.26 7.14
CA ASP A 104 6.43 0.13 6.75
C ASP A 104 5.22 0.32 5.84
N ILE A 105 5.06 -0.54 4.83
CA ILE A 105 3.89 -0.53 3.93
C ILE A 105 2.61 -0.67 4.74
N LEU A 106 2.53 -1.69 5.60
CA LEU A 106 1.33 -1.94 6.41
C LEU A 106 1.06 -0.81 7.40
N SER A 107 2.09 -0.30 8.07
CA SER A 107 1.97 0.78 9.07
C SER A 107 1.57 2.10 8.44
N ASN A 108 1.99 2.35 7.20
CA ASN A 108 1.59 3.52 6.45
C ASN A 108 0.20 3.34 5.84
N MET A 109 -0.22 2.12 5.50
CA MET A 109 -1.52 1.82 4.91
C MET A 109 -2.65 1.75 5.96
N ILE A 110 -2.35 1.30 7.17
CA ILE A 110 -3.34 1.00 8.21
C ILE A 110 -3.12 1.94 9.40
N GLN A 111 -4.04 2.86 9.62
CA GLN A 111 -3.98 3.76 10.77
C GLN A 111 -4.12 2.97 12.08
N GLY A 112 -3.16 3.17 13.00
CA GLY A 112 -3.13 2.48 14.29
C GLY A 112 -2.95 0.96 14.13
N ILE A 113 -2.04 0.53 13.26
CA ILE A 113 -1.77 -0.87 12.93
C ILE A 113 -1.66 -1.77 14.17
N ASP A 114 -1.05 -1.28 15.26
CA ASP A 114 -0.85 -2.04 16.52
C ASP A 114 -2.16 -2.61 17.09
N HIS A 115 -3.27 -1.87 16.95
CA HIS A 115 -4.58 -2.29 17.43
C HIS A 115 -5.30 -3.26 16.47
N ARG A 116 -4.68 -3.57 15.33
CA ARG A 116 -5.29 -4.28 14.20
C ARG A 116 -4.47 -5.47 13.71
N LEU A 117 -3.40 -5.81 14.42
CA LEU A 117 -2.53 -6.94 14.08
C LEU A 117 -3.29 -8.28 14.03
N ASN A 118 -4.36 -8.43 14.83
CA ASN A 118 -5.27 -9.58 14.78
C ASN A 118 -6.09 -9.74 13.48
N SER A 119 -5.95 -8.78 12.56
CA SER A 119 -6.55 -8.81 11.23
C SER A 119 -5.54 -9.13 10.12
N ILE A 120 -4.28 -9.38 10.50
CA ILE A 120 -3.17 -9.61 9.60
C ILE A 120 -2.58 -11.00 9.85
N LEU A 121 -2.53 -11.82 8.81
CA LEU A 121 -1.78 -13.07 8.82
C LEU A 121 -0.43 -12.82 8.16
N PHE A 122 0.66 -13.15 8.85
CA PHE A 122 2.01 -13.05 8.29
C PHE A 122 2.46 -14.41 7.76
N GLY A 123 2.86 -14.42 6.50
CA GLY A 123 3.26 -15.62 5.78
C GLY A 123 4.66 -15.50 5.20
N PHE A 124 5.46 -16.55 5.36
CA PHE A 124 6.86 -16.58 4.96
C PHE A 124 7.05 -17.60 3.83
N THR A 125 7.30 -17.11 2.62
CA THR A 125 7.39 -17.93 1.40
C THR A 125 8.84 -18.14 0.98
N LYS A 126 9.14 -19.33 0.42
CA LYS A 126 10.47 -19.69 -0.10
C LYS A 126 11.58 -19.68 0.96
N TYR A 127 11.25 -19.78 2.24
CA TYR A 127 12.24 -19.90 3.32
C TYR A 127 12.79 -21.34 3.39
N PRO A 128 14.11 -21.52 3.35
CA PRO A 128 14.74 -22.83 3.56
C PRO A 128 14.34 -23.44 4.91
N LEU A 129 14.19 -24.76 4.98
CA LEU A 129 13.70 -25.46 6.18
C LEU A 129 14.65 -25.31 7.38
N ASP A 130 15.93 -25.12 7.12
CA ASP A 130 17.02 -24.96 8.09
C ASP A 130 17.15 -23.54 8.66
N VAL A 131 16.56 -22.53 8.01
CA VAL A 131 16.51 -21.16 8.55
C VAL A 131 15.54 -21.14 9.72
N ASP A 132 15.86 -20.53 10.85
CA ASP A 132 14.89 -20.30 11.93
C ASP A 132 14.27 -18.91 11.80
N ILE A 133 13.00 -18.83 11.37
CA ILE A 133 12.29 -17.55 11.21
C ILE A 133 12.10 -16.85 12.56
N HIS A 134 11.86 -17.61 13.63
CA HIS A 134 11.64 -17.03 14.95
C HIS A 134 12.93 -16.38 15.48
N ALA A 135 14.06 -17.07 15.35
CA ALA A 135 15.37 -16.51 15.71
C ALA A 135 15.69 -15.25 14.88
N MET A 136 15.45 -15.29 13.57
CA MET A 136 15.64 -14.14 12.68
C MET A 136 14.78 -12.93 13.10
N LEU A 137 13.48 -13.12 13.35
CA LEU A 137 12.59 -12.05 13.80
C LEU A 137 13.02 -11.49 15.17
N THR A 138 13.51 -12.35 16.05
CA THR A 138 14.02 -11.95 17.38
C THR A 138 15.26 -11.08 17.26
N GLU A 139 16.20 -11.44 16.38
CA GLU A 139 17.38 -10.64 16.10
C GLU A 139 17.00 -9.28 15.49
N MET A 140 16.08 -9.28 14.53
CA MET A 140 15.56 -8.05 13.95
C MET A 140 14.96 -7.13 15.01
N MET A 141 14.16 -7.67 15.94
CA MET A 141 13.51 -6.90 17.00
C MET A 141 14.53 -6.20 17.91
N LYS A 142 15.65 -6.86 18.25
CA LYS A 142 16.73 -6.27 19.06
C LYS A 142 17.40 -5.06 18.39
N ASN A 143 17.44 -5.07 17.06
CA ASN A 143 18.13 -4.06 16.24
C ASN A 143 17.15 -3.04 15.62
N SER A 144 15.86 -3.12 15.93
CA SER A 144 14.81 -2.30 15.32
C SER A 144 14.44 -1.08 16.17
N ASN A 145 13.86 -0.07 15.52
CA ASN A 145 13.24 1.07 16.22
C ASN A 145 11.90 0.66 16.87
N GLN A 146 11.41 1.48 17.81
CA GLN A 146 10.16 1.21 18.54
C GLN A 146 8.94 0.96 17.63
N ARG A 147 8.92 1.58 16.44
CA ARG A 147 7.81 1.46 15.48
C ARG A 147 7.63 0.03 14.95
N PHE A 148 8.72 -0.74 14.84
CA PHE A 148 8.65 -2.11 14.32
C PHE A 148 8.50 -3.17 15.42
N VAL A 149 8.82 -2.82 16.68
CA VAL A 149 8.88 -3.77 17.79
C VAL A 149 7.53 -4.43 18.05
N SER A 150 6.42 -3.67 18.02
CA SER A 150 5.08 -4.21 18.24
C SER A 150 4.69 -5.27 17.19
N VAL A 151 4.94 -4.97 15.92
CA VAL A 151 4.63 -5.86 14.79
C VAL A 151 5.52 -7.09 14.79
N LEU A 152 6.82 -6.92 15.01
CA LEU A 152 7.77 -8.04 15.13
C LEU A 152 7.42 -8.95 16.32
N ASN A 153 7.13 -8.35 17.48
CA ASN A 153 6.71 -9.11 18.65
C ASN A 153 5.41 -9.88 18.39
N TYR A 154 4.46 -9.29 17.66
CA TYR A 154 3.24 -9.99 17.25
C TYR A 154 3.53 -11.17 16.32
N MET A 155 4.41 -11.01 15.32
CA MET A 155 4.82 -12.11 14.43
C MET A 155 5.46 -13.26 15.20
N ILE A 156 6.31 -12.94 16.18
CA ILE A 156 6.99 -13.91 17.06
C ILE A 156 5.96 -14.66 17.93
N GLN A 157 5.04 -13.94 18.56
CA GLN A 157 4.04 -14.53 19.47
C GLN A 157 2.97 -15.38 18.77
N ASN A 158 2.67 -15.11 17.50
CA ASN A 158 1.60 -15.80 16.75
C ASN A 158 2.13 -16.91 15.84
N ASP A 159 3.38 -17.32 16.02
CA ASP A 159 4.10 -18.35 15.26
C ASP A 159 4.16 -18.06 13.74
N PRO A 160 5.32 -17.67 13.19
CA PRO A 160 5.45 -17.33 11.78
C PRO A 160 5.15 -18.53 10.87
N ILE A 161 4.13 -18.40 10.02
CA ILE A 161 3.69 -19.49 9.14
C ILE A 161 4.57 -19.55 7.90
N ARG A 162 5.22 -20.68 7.67
CA ARG A 162 5.85 -21.00 6.39
C ARG A 162 4.80 -21.39 5.36
N ILE A 163 4.92 -20.83 4.17
CA ILE A 163 4.01 -21.11 3.07
C ILE A 163 4.82 -21.60 1.89
N ASP A 164 4.51 -22.82 1.46
CA ASP A 164 4.86 -23.30 0.13
C ASP A 164 3.64 -23.09 -0.79
N PRO A 165 3.70 -22.17 -1.78
CA PRO A 165 2.59 -21.95 -2.69
C PRO A 165 2.24 -23.16 -3.56
N LEU A 166 3.17 -24.11 -3.73
CA LEU A 166 3.00 -25.29 -4.60
C LEU A 166 2.58 -26.52 -3.80
N ASN A 167 3.14 -26.71 -2.60
CA ASN A 167 2.92 -27.91 -1.79
C ASN A 167 2.25 -27.62 -0.43
N GLY A 168 1.87 -26.38 -0.17
CA GLY A 168 1.30 -25.96 1.10
C GLY A 168 -0.11 -26.50 1.33
N ASN A 169 -0.44 -26.72 2.60
CA ASN A 169 -1.79 -27.13 2.99
C ASN A 169 -2.74 -25.93 2.95
N LEU A 170 -3.51 -25.82 1.86
CA LEU A 170 -4.51 -24.76 1.68
C LEU A 170 -5.53 -24.71 2.82
N LYS A 171 -5.90 -25.87 3.38
CA LYS A 171 -6.87 -25.97 4.48
C LYS A 171 -6.36 -25.24 5.72
N ASP A 172 -5.07 -25.35 6.03
CA ASP A 172 -4.47 -24.71 7.20
C ASP A 172 -4.38 -23.19 7.00
N ILE A 173 -3.97 -22.74 5.80
CA ILE A 173 -3.89 -21.32 5.47
C ILE A 173 -5.28 -20.67 5.57
N ILE A 174 -6.29 -21.26 4.92
CA ILE A 174 -7.65 -20.73 4.96
C ILE A 174 -8.24 -20.82 6.37
N GLY A 175 -8.00 -21.91 7.09
CA GLY A 175 -8.45 -22.07 8.47
C GLY A 175 -7.87 -20.99 9.38
N ASN A 176 -6.60 -20.61 9.21
CA ASN A 176 -5.98 -19.52 9.96
C ASN A 176 -6.54 -18.14 9.55
N LEU A 177 -6.76 -17.89 8.26
CA LEU A 177 -7.42 -16.67 7.79
C LEU A 177 -8.84 -16.53 8.36
N GLN A 178 -9.60 -17.62 8.48
CA GLN A 178 -10.95 -17.59 9.05
C GLN A 178 -10.97 -17.16 10.53
N LYS A 179 -9.96 -17.58 11.32
CA LYS A 179 -9.82 -17.22 12.74
C LYS A 179 -9.53 -15.74 12.98
N LEU A 180 -8.95 -15.03 12.00
CA LEU A 180 -8.68 -13.61 12.14
C LEU A 180 -9.97 -12.80 12.30
N ARG A 181 -9.87 -11.69 13.05
CA ARG A 181 -10.90 -10.65 13.02
C ARG A 181 -10.65 -9.79 11.80
N GLY A 182 -11.69 -9.39 11.08
CA GLY A 182 -11.50 -8.45 9.98
C GLY A 182 -11.40 -7.02 10.50
N ILE A 183 -10.70 -6.16 9.76
CA ILE A 183 -10.77 -4.71 9.94
C ILE A 183 -12.19 -4.29 9.56
N SER A 184 -13.00 -3.91 10.54
CA SER A 184 -14.31 -3.29 10.31
C SER A 184 -14.12 -1.84 9.87
N TYR A 185 -15.01 -1.36 9.01
CA TYR A 185 -15.00 0.00 8.44
C TYR A 185 -13.64 0.37 7.82
N PRO A 186 -13.19 -0.36 6.77
CA PRO A 186 -11.87 -0.15 6.19
C PRO A 186 -11.68 1.27 5.60
N ASP A 187 -12.75 1.96 5.26
CA ASP A 187 -12.75 3.34 4.77
C ASP A 187 -12.22 4.36 5.79
N GLU A 188 -12.48 4.14 7.07
CA GLU A 188 -12.01 4.99 8.18
C GLU A 188 -10.54 4.73 8.55
N VAL A 189 -10.04 3.54 8.24
CA VAL A 189 -8.77 3.03 8.80
C VAL A 189 -7.66 2.99 7.76
N LEU A 190 -8.02 2.56 6.55
CA LEU A 190 -7.05 2.44 5.48
C LEU A 190 -6.76 3.82 4.92
N GLN A 191 -5.50 4.09 4.65
CA GLN A 191 -5.08 5.35 4.06
C GLN A 191 -4.18 5.10 2.87
N PHE A 192 -4.15 6.09 2.00
CA PHE A 192 -3.29 6.06 0.83
C PHE A 192 -1.83 6.06 1.28
N SER A 193 -1.07 5.07 0.83
CA SER A 193 0.35 4.95 1.11
C SER A 193 1.11 4.63 -0.16
N LEU A 194 2.16 5.40 -0.40
CA LEU A 194 3.08 5.25 -1.52
C LEU A 194 4.42 4.69 -1.07
N ALA A 195 5.11 4.00 -1.98
CA ALA A 195 6.49 3.60 -1.80
C ALA A 195 7.39 4.84 -1.61
N GLN A 196 8.49 4.69 -0.86
CA GLN A 196 9.38 5.81 -0.56
C GLN A 196 9.95 6.48 -1.83
N GLN A 197 10.34 5.67 -2.83
CA GLN A 197 10.86 6.18 -4.10
C GLN A 197 9.83 7.02 -4.84
N THR A 198 8.58 6.57 -4.87
CA THR A 198 7.45 7.29 -5.47
C THR A 198 7.19 8.61 -4.73
N ARG A 199 7.23 8.59 -3.39
CA ARG A 199 7.13 9.83 -2.59
C ARG A 199 8.24 10.82 -2.95
N MET A 200 9.48 10.36 -3.13
CA MET A 200 10.59 11.22 -3.54
C MET A 200 10.35 11.85 -4.92
N VAL A 201 9.89 11.06 -5.90
CA VAL A 201 9.57 11.57 -7.25
C VAL A 201 8.48 12.65 -7.17
N ILE A 202 7.41 12.40 -6.40
CA ILE A 202 6.33 13.37 -6.20
C ILE A 202 6.83 14.63 -5.50
N THR A 203 7.62 14.50 -4.43
CA THR A 203 8.20 15.64 -3.72
C THR A 203 9.10 16.48 -4.62
N ASN A 204 9.92 15.85 -5.46
CA ASN A 204 10.75 16.55 -6.43
C ASN A 204 9.90 17.30 -7.47
N GLN A 205 8.82 16.66 -7.95
CA GLN A 205 7.91 17.30 -8.91
C GLN A 205 7.14 18.47 -8.29
N ILE A 206 6.69 18.32 -7.04
CA ILE A 206 6.08 19.38 -6.22
C ILE A 206 7.06 20.56 -6.07
N SER A 207 8.33 20.28 -5.74
CA SER A 207 9.36 21.30 -5.61
C SER A 207 9.58 22.08 -6.91
N ARG A 208 9.62 21.39 -8.06
CA ARG A 208 9.71 22.05 -9.37
C ARG A 208 8.54 22.99 -9.63
N TYR A 209 7.32 22.53 -9.39
CA TYR A 209 6.14 23.40 -9.54
C TYR A 209 6.18 24.60 -8.62
N LYS A 210 6.63 24.44 -7.38
CA LYS A 210 6.83 25.56 -6.45
C LYS A 210 7.82 26.59 -7.01
N SER A 211 8.96 26.14 -7.54
CA SER A 211 9.94 27.03 -8.17
C SER A 211 9.34 27.78 -9.37
N HIS A 212 8.57 27.09 -10.20
CA HIS A 212 7.92 27.70 -11.36
C HIS A 212 6.81 28.68 -10.97
N ILE A 213 6.00 28.36 -9.95
CA ILE A 213 5.00 29.26 -9.39
C ILE A 213 5.67 30.53 -8.85
N GLY A 214 6.74 30.39 -8.07
CA GLY A 214 7.50 31.54 -7.55
C GLY A 214 8.10 32.40 -8.67
N TYR A 215 8.62 31.77 -9.73
CA TYR A 215 9.09 32.50 -10.91
C TYR A 215 7.96 33.24 -11.63
N ALA A 216 6.82 32.58 -11.86
CA ALA A 216 5.66 33.17 -12.51
C ALA A 216 5.10 34.36 -11.71
N LEU A 217 5.11 34.28 -10.37
CA LEU A 217 4.73 35.39 -9.49
C LEU A 217 5.67 36.59 -9.64
N ARG A 218 7.00 36.37 -9.60
CA ARG A 218 8.00 37.45 -9.75
C ARG A 218 8.00 38.13 -11.12
N THR A 219 7.58 37.41 -12.15
CA THR A 219 7.52 37.91 -13.54
C THR A 219 6.12 38.37 -13.94
N GLU A 220 5.15 38.35 -13.03
CA GLU A 220 3.74 38.67 -13.28
C GLU A 220 3.12 37.87 -14.45
N ASN A 221 3.64 36.67 -14.73
CA ASN A 221 3.14 35.80 -15.79
C ASN A 221 1.97 34.94 -15.28
N PHE A 222 0.78 35.53 -15.29
CA PHE A 222 -0.42 34.90 -14.75
C PHE A 222 -0.84 33.62 -15.49
N SER A 223 -0.62 33.53 -16.80
CA SER A 223 -0.93 32.30 -17.56
C SER A 223 -0.06 31.13 -17.10
N LEU A 224 1.24 31.38 -16.89
CA LEU A 224 2.18 30.37 -16.39
C LEU A 224 1.87 29.98 -14.93
N LEU A 225 1.50 30.98 -14.11
CA LEU A 225 1.04 30.76 -12.75
C LEU A 225 -0.16 29.81 -12.71
N THR A 226 -1.22 30.12 -13.46
CA THR A 226 -2.43 29.28 -13.53
C THR A 226 -2.09 27.87 -14.03
N PHE A 227 -1.25 27.73 -15.05
CA PHE A 227 -0.84 26.42 -15.56
C PHE A 227 -0.20 25.54 -14.48
N TYR A 228 0.84 26.04 -13.80
CA TYR A 228 1.53 25.26 -12.78
C TYR A 228 0.69 25.07 -11.52
N PHE A 229 -0.15 26.04 -11.17
CA PHE A 229 -1.08 25.92 -10.06
C PHE A 229 -2.09 24.79 -10.28
N ASN A 230 -2.72 24.72 -11.47
CA ASN A 230 -3.66 23.66 -11.80
C ASN A 230 -2.99 22.28 -11.80
N ARG A 231 -1.74 22.18 -12.29
CA ARG A 231 -0.95 20.93 -12.23
C ARG A 231 -0.65 20.51 -10.80
N PHE A 232 -0.32 21.48 -9.94
CA PHE A 232 -0.06 21.25 -8.53
C PHE A 232 -1.31 20.74 -7.80
N GLN A 233 -2.46 21.39 -8.01
CA GLN A 233 -3.76 20.96 -7.46
C GLN A 233 -4.17 19.58 -7.97
N SER A 234 -3.92 19.27 -9.25
CA SER A 234 -4.25 17.96 -9.82
C SER A 234 -3.52 16.84 -9.09
N ILE A 235 -2.23 17.02 -8.79
CA ILE A 235 -1.46 16.04 -8.00
C ILE A 235 -1.95 16.00 -6.55
N ALA A 236 -2.27 17.14 -5.94
CA ALA A 236 -2.83 17.21 -4.60
C ALA A 236 -4.11 16.38 -4.45
N LYS A 237 -5.02 16.55 -5.42
CA LYS A 237 -6.29 15.83 -5.48
C LYS A 237 -6.07 14.33 -5.65
N LEU A 238 -5.07 13.93 -6.43
CA LEU A 238 -4.73 12.52 -6.64
C LEU A 238 -4.14 11.86 -5.39
N ILE A 239 -3.33 12.56 -4.60
CA ILE A 239 -2.60 11.97 -3.47
C ILE A 239 -3.27 12.18 -2.09
N GLY A 240 -4.49 12.72 -2.05
CA GLY A 240 -5.28 12.83 -0.82
C GLY A 240 -5.09 14.12 -0.02
N GLY A 241 -4.64 15.21 -0.67
CA GLY A 241 -4.82 16.59 -0.21
C GLY A 241 -3.98 17.09 0.97
N MET A 242 -3.82 16.32 2.05
CA MET A 242 -3.33 16.85 3.34
C MET A 242 -1.88 17.35 3.33
N PHE A 243 -0.98 16.69 2.60
CA PHE A 243 0.44 17.13 2.53
C PHE A 243 0.63 18.43 1.73
N ILE A 244 -0.35 18.80 0.89
CA ILE A 244 -0.12 19.79 -0.16
C ILE A 244 -0.63 21.19 0.25
N GLU A 245 -1.73 21.27 0.99
CA GLU A 245 -2.33 22.57 1.36
C GLU A 245 -1.40 23.40 2.27
N GLU A 246 -0.77 22.77 3.26
CA GLU A 246 0.16 23.45 4.17
C GLU A 246 1.38 24.00 3.43
N GLU A 247 1.93 23.21 2.50
CA GLU A 247 3.09 23.58 1.69
C GLU A 247 2.78 24.68 0.68
N LEU A 248 1.54 24.76 0.20
CA LEU A 248 1.09 25.81 -0.70
C LEU A 248 0.83 27.12 0.06
N LEU A 249 0.23 27.04 1.24
CA LEU A 249 0.07 28.19 2.14
C LEU A 249 1.42 28.77 2.55
N LYS A 250 2.41 27.91 2.82
CA LYS A 250 3.78 28.33 3.12
C LYS A 250 4.41 29.09 1.94
N LEU A 251 4.29 28.57 0.73
CA LEU A 251 4.80 29.24 -0.47
C LEU A 251 4.18 30.62 -0.69
N ILE A 252 2.86 30.74 -0.48
CA ILE A 252 2.14 32.01 -0.59
C ILE A 252 2.65 33.00 0.47
N LYS A 253 2.88 32.54 1.71
CA LYS A 253 3.41 33.38 2.80
C LYS A 253 4.86 33.83 2.56
N GLU A 254 5.70 32.96 2.01
CA GLU A 254 7.11 33.28 1.70
C GLU A 254 7.25 34.31 0.58
N ASN A 255 6.34 34.28 -0.42
CA ASN A 255 6.31 35.27 -1.50
C ASN A 255 5.46 36.51 -1.16
N HIS A 256 4.88 36.57 0.05
CA HIS A 256 3.99 37.64 0.51
C HIS A 256 4.74 38.92 0.92
N GLN A 257 6.06 38.84 1.10
CA GLN A 257 6.90 40.00 1.41
C GLN A 257 7.11 40.94 0.21
N ASP A 258 6.82 40.48 -1.02
CA ASP A 258 6.87 41.29 -2.24
C ASP A 258 5.46 41.56 -2.83
N ASN A 259 4.88 42.70 -2.43
CA ASN A 259 3.90 43.56 -3.13
C ASN A 259 2.68 43.03 -3.92
N SER A 260 2.34 41.74 -3.98
CA SER A 260 1.25 41.27 -4.86
C SER A 260 -0.07 40.88 -4.17
N LYS A 261 -0.70 41.81 -3.44
CA LYS A 261 -2.07 41.61 -2.88
C LYS A 261 -3.09 41.15 -3.93
N LYS A 262 -3.00 41.67 -5.15
CA LYS A 262 -3.90 41.38 -6.28
C LYS A 262 -3.75 39.95 -6.83
N SER A 263 -2.52 39.43 -6.87
CA SER A 263 -2.24 38.05 -7.32
C SER A 263 -2.79 37.01 -6.34
N ILE A 264 -2.82 37.33 -5.04
CA ILE A 264 -3.35 36.46 -3.99
C ILE A 264 -4.88 36.46 -3.97
N GLU A 265 -5.52 37.60 -4.24
CA GLU A 265 -6.98 37.66 -4.37
C GLU A 265 -7.46 36.83 -5.57
N ASN A 266 -6.73 36.87 -6.68
CA ASN A 266 -6.96 36.00 -7.83
C ASN A 266 -6.71 34.52 -7.50
N LEU A 267 -5.63 34.18 -6.79
CA LEU A 267 -5.37 32.80 -6.33
C LEU A 267 -6.46 32.29 -5.37
N LYS A 268 -6.92 33.13 -4.42
CA LYS A 268 -8.02 32.79 -3.51
C LYS A 268 -9.35 32.61 -4.25
N GLN A 269 -9.59 33.36 -5.32
CA GLN A 269 -10.77 33.15 -6.17
C GLN A 269 -10.65 31.83 -6.95
N VAL A 270 -9.49 31.51 -7.52
CA VAL A 270 -9.24 30.22 -8.21
C VAL A 270 -9.43 29.05 -7.25
N VAL A 271 -8.90 29.12 -6.02
CA VAL A 271 -9.08 28.07 -4.99
C VAL A 271 -10.54 27.93 -4.55
N LYS A 272 -11.30 29.03 -4.45
CA LYS A 272 -12.71 29.01 -4.06
C LYS A 272 -13.65 28.49 -5.16
N MET A 273 -13.24 28.47 -6.42
CA MET A 273 -14.08 27.96 -7.52
C MET A 273 -14.20 26.42 -7.54
N ASP A 274 -13.29 25.69 -6.89
CA ASP A 274 -13.27 24.21 -6.90
C ASP A 274 -13.96 23.55 -5.69
N HIS A 275 -14.53 24.34 -4.76
CA HIS A 275 -15.28 23.84 -3.60
C HIS A 275 -16.81 23.97 -3.72
N LYS A 276 -17.32 24.18 -4.93
CA LYS A 276 -18.74 24.02 -5.28
C LYS A 276 -18.91 22.82 -6.19
#